data_AF-A0A2U2S478-F1
#
_entry.id   AF-A0A2U2S478-F1
#
_cell.length_a   1.000
_cell.length_b   1.000
_cell.length_c   1.000
_cell.angle_alpha   90.00
_cell.angle_beta   90.00
_cell.angle_gamma   90.00
#
_symmetry.space_group_name_H-M   'P 1'
#
loop_
_entity.id
_entity.type
_entity.pdbx_description
1 polymer ?
#
loop_
_entity_poly.entity_id
_entity_poly.type
_entity_poly.pdbx_seq_one_letter_code
_entity_poly.pdbx_strand_id
1 'polypeptide(L)'
;MLSLGSLAFAPLSSVFQETGFGNLGRIATRELDLYSQPRDDSQIVGKRYRDQLVNIYEEVISPKGPAHNPLWYRVWGGYLHSAHVQKVRVQFNQPLARIPEAGQLCEVTVPYTAAYEYKNGWKKWDSYPLYYETLHWVTDVVE
;
A
#
# COMPACT_ATOMS: atom_id res chain seq x y z
N MET A 1 29.81 -26.09 11.24
CA MET A 1 29.83 -25.00 10.25
C MET A 1 28.40 -24.53 10.05
N LEU A 2 28.09 -23.29 10.45
CA LEU A 2 26.80 -22.66 10.18
C LEU A 2 26.70 -22.38 8.67
N SER A 3 25.71 -22.99 8.01
CA SER A 3 25.43 -22.75 6.60
C SER A 3 24.75 -21.39 6.43
N LEU A 4 25.48 -20.42 5.89
CA LEU A 4 24.95 -19.14 5.40
C LEU A 4 24.47 -19.22 3.93
N GLY A 5 24.35 -20.43 3.36
CA GLY A 5 24.12 -20.63 1.92
C GLY A 5 22.66 -20.56 1.46
N SER A 6 21.68 -20.54 2.36
CA SER A 6 20.26 -20.74 2.00
C SER A 6 19.52 -19.48 1.54
N LEU A 7 20.11 -18.28 1.69
CA LEU A 7 19.44 -17.02 1.34
C LEU A 7 19.43 -16.73 -0.17
N ALA A 8 20.25 -17.42 -0.97
CA ALA A 8 20.33 -17.17 -2.41
C ALA A 8 19.12 -17.71 -3.22
N PHE A 9 18.31 -18.60 -2.61
CA PHE A 9 17.20 -19.28 -3.30
C PHE A 9 15.82 -19.03 -2.67
N ALA A 10 15.74 -18.30 -1.56
CA ALA A 10 14.44 -17.87 -1.05
C ALA A 10 13.90 -16.76 -1.96
N PRO A 11 12.65 -16.87 -2.47
CA PRO A 11 12.06 -15.78 -3.23
C PRO A 11 12.07 -14.52 -2.35
N LEU A 12 12.57 -13.41 -2.87
CA LEU A 12 12.71 -12.16 -2.13
C LEU A 12 11.40 -11.76 -1.40
N SER A 13 10.25 -12.13 -1.96
CA SER A 13 8.93 -11.98 -1.36
C SER A 13 8.76 -12.70 -0.01
N SER A 14 9.30 -13.91 0.18
CA SER A 14 9.20 -14.62 1.46
C SER A 14 10.03 -13.95 2.54
N VAL A 15 11.22 -13.44 2.20
CA VAL A 15 12.10 -12.71 3.12
C VAL A 15 11.47 -11.40 3.60
N PHE A 16 10.81 -10.67 2.68
CA PHE A 16 10.10 -9.44 3.05
C PHE A 16 8.82 -9.71 3.85
N GLN A 17 8.14 -10.82 3.58
CA GLN A 17 6.95 -11.23 4.33
C GLN A 17 7.31 -11.67 5.77
N GLU A 18 8.48 -12.27 5.98
CA GLU A 18 8.98 -12.68 7.31
C GLU A 18 9.45 -11.50 8.18
N THR A 19 10.08 -10.48 7.59
CA THR A 19 10.56 -9.30 8.33
C THR A 19 9.45 -8.27 8.62
N GLY A 20 8.36 -8.32 7.85
CA GLY A 20 7.24 -7.39 7.93
C GLY A 20 7.61 -6.01 7.38
N PHE A 21 6.71 -5.41 6.59
CA PHE A 21 6.94 -4.07 6.02
C PHE A 21 6.74 -2.92 7.02
N GLY A 22 6.48 -3.23 8.30
CA GLY A 22 6.02 -2.28 9.31
C GLY A 22 4.63 -1.71 9.00
N ASN A 23 4.25 -0.65 9.72
CA ASN A 23 3.02 0.07 9.42
C ASN A 23 3.24 0.97 8.19
N LEU A 24 2.54 0.69 7.10
CA LEU A 24 2.62 1.45 5.86
C LEU A 24 1.36 2.30 5.65
N GLY A 25 1.57 3.49 5.12
CA GLY A 25 0.53 4.36 4.58
C GLY A 25 0.76 4.64 3.10
N ARG A 26 -0.30 4.60 2.30
CA ARG A 26 -0.34 5.08 0.91
C ARG A 26 -1.01 6.44 0.85
N ILE A 27 -0.42 7.38 0.13
CA ILE A 27 -1.05 8.69 -0.12
C ILE A 27 -2.19 8.54 -1.13
N ALA A 28 -3.42 8.80 -0.67
CA ALA A 28 -4.64 8.63 -1.47
C ALA A 28 -5.07 9.90 -2.24
N THR A 29 -4.37 11.02 -2.05
CA THR A 29 -4.61 12.29 -2.75
C THR A 29 -3.47 12.62 -3.73
N ARG A 30 -3.66 13.61 -4.61
CA ARG A 30 -2.63 14.03 -5.60
C ARG A 30 -1.33 14.47 -4.91
N GLU A 31 -1.47 15.26 -3.85
CA GLU A 31 -0.38 15.89 -3.13
C GLU A 31 -0.82 16.14 -1.69
N LEU A 32 0.06 15.85 -0.74
CA LEU A 32 -0.20 15.99 0.68
C LEU A 32 0.99 16.70 1.35
N ASP A 33 0.69 17.75 2.12
CA ASP A 33 1.71 18.50 2.84
C ASP A 33 2.24 17.72 4.04
N LEU A 34 3.57 17.77 4.21
CA LEU A 34 4.27 17.24 5.35
C LEU A 34 4.56 18.38 6.33
N TYR A 35 4.02 18.27 7.53
CA TYR A 35 4.10 19.28 8.56
C TYR A 35 5.22 18.98 9.55
N SER A 36 5.83 20.01 10.12
CA SER A 36 6.84 19.88 11.18
C SER A 36 6.25 19.40 12.51
N GLN A 37 4.97 19.68 12.75
CA GLN A 37 4.23 19.29 13.95
C GLN A 37 2.84 18.73 13.54
N PRO A 38 2.16 17.95 14.40
CA PRO A 38 0.85 17.38 14.07
C PRO A 38 -0.28 18.42 14.18
N ARG A 39 -0.18 19.51 13.43
CA ARG A 39 -1.16 20.60 13.37
C ARG A 39 -1.01 21.34 12.04
N ASP A 40 -2.13 21.81 11.51
CA ASP A 40 -2.26 22.45 10.20
C ASP A 40 -1.64 23.85 10.13
N ASP A 41 -1.54 24.54 11.26
CA ASP A 41 -0.88 25.85 11.37
C ASP A 41 0.66 25.79 11.45
N SER A 42 1.24 24.59 11.43
CA SER A 42 2.70 24.43 11.54
C SER A 42 3.42 24.57 10.20
N GLN A 43 4.73 24.78 10.27
CA GLN A 43 5.56 24.90 9.07
C GLN A 43 5.47 23.62 8.21
N ILE A 44 5.22 23.79 6.92
CA ILE A 44 5.34 22.74 5.90
C ILE A 44 6.83 22.51 5.62
N VAL A 45 7.29 21.28 5.84
CA VAL A 45 8.69 20.84 5.70
C VAL A 45 8.90 19.94 4.48
N GLY A 46 7.83 19.61 3.76
CA GLY A 46 7.91 18.85 2.52
C GLY A 46 6.55 18.48 1.98
N LYS A 47 6.54 17.63 0.96
CA LYS A 47 5.32 17.11 0.33
C LYS A 47 5.43 15.60 0.09
N ARG A 48 4.29 14.93 0.00
CA ARG A 48 4.14 13.55 -0.45
C ARG A 48 3.13 13.52 -1.60
N TYR A 49 3.30 12.56 -2.49
CA TYR A 49 2.51 12.51 -3.73
C TYR A 49 1.68 11.24 -3.81
N ARG A 50 0.67 11.24 -4.69
CA ARG A 50 -0.21 10.09 -4.92
C ARG A 50 0.57 8.79 -5.06
N ASP A 51 0.04 7.75 -4.41
CA ASP A 51 0.56 6.37 -4.44
C ASP A 51 1.95 6.19 -3.81
N GLN A 52 2.57 7.26 -3.30
CA GLN A 52 3.78 7.15 -2.49
C GLN A 52 3.47 6.37 -1.22
N LEU A 53 4.35 5.42 -0.90
CA LEU A 53 4.31 4.68 0.36
C LEU A 53 5.18 5.37 1.40
N VAL A 54 4.67 5.46 2.62
CA VAL A 54 5.38 6.02 3.78
C VAL A 54 5.28 5.05 4.94
N ASN A 55 6.36 4.92 5.71
CA ASN A 55 6.31 4.24 7.00
C ASN A 55 5.65 5.16 8.03
N ILE A 56 4.66 4.62 8.74
CA ILE A 56 4.00 5.24 9.87
C ILE A 56 4.71 4.73 11.13
N TYR A 57 5.41 5.62 11.81
CA TYR A 57 6.11 5.28 13.05
C TYR A 57 5.21 5.39 14.27
N GLU A 58 4.25 6.31 14.24
CA GLU A 58 3.34 6.58 15.35
C GLU A 58 2.03 7.18 14.87
N GLU A 59 0.94 6.84 15.56
CA GLU A 59 -0.37 7.48 15.45
C GLU A 59 -0.50 8.53 16.56
N VAL A 60 -0.68 9.79 16.20
CA VAL A 60 -0.69 10.92 17.13
C VAL A 60 -2.06 11.59 17.12
N ILE A 61 -2.72 11.62 18.28
CA ILE A 61 -3.95 12.41 18.48
C ILE A 61 -3.56 13.82 18.90
N SER A 62 -3.73 14.78 18.00
CA SER A 62 -3.31 16.16 18.24
C SER A 62 -4.42 16.97 18.91
N PRO A 63 -4.15 17.61 20.08
CA PRO A 63 -5.08 18.56 20.69
C PRO A 63 -5.37 19.79 19.83
N LYS A 64 -4.49 20.09 18.87
CA LYS A 64 -4.61 21.20 17.91
C LYS A 64 -5.03 20.73 16.52
N GLY A 65 -5.37 19.45 16.36
CA GLY A 65 -5.89 18.92 15.10
C GLY A 65 -7.36 19.31 14.88
N PRO A 66 -7.90 19.10 13.67
CA PRO A 66 -9.31 19.29 13.40
C PRO A 66 -10.17 18.44 14.35
N ALA A 67 -11.19 19.04 14.99
CA ALA A 67 -11.98 18.35 16.01
C ALA A 67 -12.66 17.05 15.52
N HIS A 68 -13.02 16.99 14.23
CA HIS A 68 -13.65 15.82 13.63
C HIS A 68 -12.66 14.70 13.26
N ASN A 69 -11.38 15.02 13.09
CA ASN A 69 -10.32 14.06 12.82
C ASN A 69 -8.99 14.59 13.38
N PRO A 70 -8.71 14.37 14.68
CA PRO A 70 -7.47 14.84 15.30
C PRO A 70 -6.28 13.92 15.04
N LEU A 71 -6.43 12.88 14.20
CA LEU A 71 -5.41 11.85 13.99
C LEU A 71 -4.38 12.28 12.94
N TRP A 72 -3.12 12.20 13.33
CA TRP A 72 -1.94 12.44 12.51
C TRP A 72 -1.03 11.22 12.53
N TYR A 73 -0.21 11.08 11.49
CA TYR A 73 0.81 10.05 11.39
C TYR A 73 2.21 10.67 11.46
N ARG A 74 3.03 10.22 12.40
CA ARG A 74 4.46 10.49 12.40
C ARG A 74 5.12 9.66 11.32
N VAL A 75 5.73 10.32 10.35
CA VAL A 75 6.45 9.68 9.24
C VAL A 75 7.86 10.25 9.13
N TRP A 76 8.68 9.72 8.24
CA TRP A 76 10.02 10.26 8.04
C TRP A 76 9.95 11.73 7.60
N GLY A 77 10.65 12.60 8.33
CA GLY A 77 10.75 14.03 8.04
C GLY A 77 9.61 14.91 8.57
N GLY A 78 8.51 14.37 9.11
CA GLY A 78 7.44 15.19 9.69
C GLY A 78 6.18 14.43 10.08
N TYR A 79 5.03 15.10 9.96
CA TYR A 79 3.70 14.61 10.29
C TYR A 79 2.76 14.79 9.09
N LEU A 80 1.92 13.79 8.85
CA LEU A 80 0.87 13.82 7.83
C LEU A 80 -0.50 13.72 8.50
N HIS A 81 -1.46 14.49 8.02
CA HIS A 81 -2.85 14.34 8.48
C HIS A 81 -3.44 13.04 7.94
N SER A 82 -4.14 12.27 8.78
CA SER A 82 -4.62 10.93 8.43
C SER A 82 -5.64 10.89 7.29
N ALA A 83 -6.41 11.97 7.09
CA ALA A 83 -7.53 12.03 6.13
C ALA A 83 -7.19 11.56 4.70
N HIS A 84 -5.93 11.68 4.26
CA HIS A 84 -5.52 11.29 2.91
C HIS A 84 -4.44 10.20 2.90
N VAL A 85 -4.28 9.48 4.01
CA VAL A 85 -3.32 8.38 4.14
C VAL A 85 -4.09 7.09 4.39
N GLN A 86 -4.13 6.21 3.41
CA GLN A 86 -4.70 4.87 3.54
C GLN A 86 -3.66 3.97 4.20
N LYS A 87 -3.97 3.36 5.35
CA LYS A 87 -3.11 2.30 5.89
C LYS A 87 -3.19 1.07 4.98
N VAL A 88 -2.05 0.50 4.62
CA VAL A 88 -1.96 -0.60 3.65
C VAL A 88 -1.07 -1.72 4.17
N ARG A 89 -1.26 -2.91 3.60
CA ARG A 89 -0.39 -4.07 3.81
C ARG A 89 0.17 -4.53 2.48
N VAL A 90 1.28 -5.25 2.53
CA VAL A 90 1.84 -5.96 1.39
C VAL A 90 1.79 -7.43 1.72
N GLN A 91 0.78 -8.12 1.20
CA GLN A 91 0.62 -9.55 1.34
C GLN A 91 0.53 -10.17 -0.05
N PHE A 92 1.52 -11.00 -0.39
CA PHE A 92 1.50 -11.79 -1.61
C PHE A 92 0.72 -13.09 -1.36
N ASN A 93 -0.27 -13.36 -2.21
CA ASN A 93 -1.07 -14.57 -2.14
C ASN A 93 -0.52 -15.61 -3.12
N GLN A 94 -0.72 -16.89 -2.81
CA GLN A 94 -0.41 -17.96 -3.75
C GLN A 94 -1.41 -17.93 -4.92
N PRO A 95 -0.95 -17.97 -6.18
CA PRO A 95 -1.85 -18.04 -7.33
C PRO A 95 -2.75 -19.27 -7.25
N LEU A 96 -4.02 -19.10 -7.63
CA LEU A 96 -4.94 -20.23 -7.74
C LEU A 96 -4.57 -21.06 -8.98
N ALA A 97 -4.55 -22.38 -8.86
CA ALA A 97 -4.27 -23.27 -9.99
C ALA A 97 -5.39 -23.26 -11.04
N ARG A 98 -6.61 -22.87 -10.66
CA ARG A 98 -7.76 -22.73 -11.55
C ARG A 98 -8.78 -21.75 -10.96
N ILE A 99 -9.52 -21.07 -11.82
CA ILE A 99 -10.67 -20.23 -11.47
C ILE A 99 -11.95 -20.93 -11.94
N PRO A 100 -13.05 -20.91 -11.15
CA PRO A 100 -14.34 -21.41 -11.63
C PRO A 100 -14.80 -20.68 -12.90
N GLU A 101 -15.56 -21.35 -13.77
CA GLU A 101 -16.06 -20.75 -15.02
C GLU A 101 -16.91 -19.48 -14.78
N ALA A 102 -17.62 -19.41 -13.66
CA ALA A 102 -18.38 -18.23 -13.25
C ALA A 102 -17.50 -17.06 -12.74
N GLY A 103 -16.18 -17.24 -12.66
CA GLY A 103 -15.25 -16.31 -12.02
C GLY A 103 -15.24 -16.42 -10.50
N GLN A 104 -14.34 -15.67 -9.87
CA GLN A 104 -14.25 -15.54 -8.41
C GLN A 104 -13.95 -14.09 -8.02
N LEU A 105 -14.57 -13.63 -6.94
CA LEU A 105 -14.26 -12.33 -6.35
C LEU A 105 -12.96 -12.41 -5.55
N CYS A 106 -12.05 -11.47 -5.80
CA CYS A 106 -10.75 -11.38 -5.13
C CYS A 106 -10.52 -9.98 -4.58
N GLU A 107 -9.76 -9.90 -3.50
CA GLU A 107 -9.36 -8.64 -2.86
C GLU A 107 -7.90 -8.29 -3.19
N VAL A 108 -7.63 -7.00 -3.37
CA VAL A 108 -6.27 -6.49 -3.52
C VAL A 108 -5.60 -6.34 -2.15
N THR A 109 -4.61 -7.18 -1.87
CA THR A 109 -3.90 -7.25 -0.57
C THR A 109 -2.51 -6.59 -0.59
N VAL A 110 -2.23 -5.79 -1.63
CA VAL A 110 -1.02 -4.97 -1.79
C VAL A 110 -1.43 -3.50 -1.96
N PRO A 111 -0.54 -2.51 -1.75
CA PRO A 111 -0.95 -1.09 -1.75
C PRO A 111 -1.67 -0.65 -3.02
N TYR A 112 -1.19 -1.12 -4.17
CA TYR A 112 -1.84 -1.01 -5.46
C TYR A 112 -1.22 -2.01 -6.44
N THR A 113 -1.97 -2.41 -7.45
CA THR A 113 -1.51 -3.30 -8.52
C THR A 113 -2.14 -2.92 -9.87
N ALA A 114 -1.56 -3.37 -10.97
CA ALA A 114 -2.16 -3.18 -12.28
C ALA A 114 -3.16 -4.29 -12.59
N ALA A 115 -4.27 -3.93 -13.23
CA ALA A 115 -5.14 -4.90 -13.87
C ALA A 115 -4.52 -5.39 -15.19
N TYR A 116 -4.91 -6.58 -15.62
CA TYR A 116 -4.66 -7.09 -16.96
C TYR A 116 -6.01 -7.35 -17.64
N GLU A 117 -6.11 -6.99 -18.90
CA GLU A 117 -7.31 -7.24 -19.71
C GLU A 117 -6.96 -8.13 -20.91
N TYR A 118 -7.88 -9.02 -21.26
CA TYR A 118 -7.79 -9.83 -22.46
C TYR A 118 -8.57 -9.16 -23.60
N LYS A 119 -7.86 -8.68 -24.61
CA LYS A 119 -8.46 -8.15 -25.86
C LYS A 119 -7.97 -8.92 -27.07
N ASN A 120 -6.70 -8.71 -27.43
CA ASN A 120 -5.99 -9.45 -28.48
C ASN A 120 -4.74 -10.07 -27.84
N GLY A 121 -4.93 -10.87 -26.79
CA GLY A 121 -3.90 -11.28 -25.84
C GLY A 121 -3.96 -10.47 -24.54
N TRP A 122 -3.24 -10.98 -23.52
CA TRP A 122 -3.14 -10.33 -22.22
C TRP A 122 -2.30 -9.07 -22.29
N LYS A 123 -2.91 -7.95 -21.95
CA LYS A 123 -2.23 -6.66 -21.88
C LYS A 123 -2.47 -6.05 -20.51
N LYS A 124 -1.44 -5.39 -20.00
CA LYS A 124 -1.58 -4.54 -18.81
C LYS A 124 -2.61 -3.46 -19.13
N TRP A 125 -3.54 -3.26 -18.23
CA TRP A 125 -4.53 -2.20 -18.36
C TRP A 125 -3.84 -0.85 -18.17
N ASP A 126 -3.87 0.00 -19.19
CA ASP A 126 -3.27 1.35 -19.21
C ASP A 126 -4.04 2.42 -18.39
N SER A 127 -4.97 2.03 -17.52
CA SER A 127 -5.79 2.95 -16.72
C SER A 127 -5.33 2.96 -15.27
N TYR A 128 -6.20 3.39 -14.37
CA TYR A 128 -5.91 3.49 -12.95
C TYR A 128 -5.57 2.12 -12.35
N PRO A 129 -4.61 2.06 -11.41
CA PRO A 129 -4.32 0.82 -10.70
C PRO A 129 -5.50 0.41 -9.82
N LEU A 130 -5.55 -0.89 -9.51
CA LEU A 130 -6.44 -1.43 -8.49
C LEU A 130 -5.82 -1.15 -7.12
N TYR A 131 -6.63 -0.69 -6.18
CA TYR A 131 -6.16 -0.21 -4.89
C TYR A 131 -6.39 -1.21 -3.76
N TYR A 132 -5.58 -1.13 -2.71
CA TYR A 132 -5.73 -1.95 -1.50
C TYR A 132 -7.17 -1.98 -0.96
N GLU A 133 -7.62 -3.15 -0.51
CA GLU A 133 -8.98 -3.45 0.02
C GLU A 133 -10.12 -3.29 -0.99
N THR A 134 -9.82 -3.10 -2.29
CA THR A 134 -10.86 -3.13 -3.33
C THR A 134 -11.09 -4.56 -3.83
N LEU A 135 -12.34 -4.86 -4.18
CA LEU A 135 -12.79 -6.17 -4.67
C LEU A 135 -12.97 -6.16 -6.18
N HIS A 136 -12.42 -7.16 -6.85
CA HIS A 136 -12.48 -7.31 -8.31
C HIS A 136 -12.76 -8.75 -8.72
N TRP A 137 -13.42 -8.92 -9.86
CA TRP A 137 -13.62 -10.24 -10.45
C TRP A 137 -12.37 -10.73 -11.14
N VAL A 138 -11.99 -11.98 -10.87
CA VAL A 138 -10.97 -12.72 -11.60
C VAL A 138 -11.68 -13.81 -12.38
N THR A 139 -11.39 -13.90 -13.68
CA THR A 139 -12.03 -14.85 -14.59
C THR A 139 -11.11 -15.97 -15.03
N ASP A 140 -9.79 -15.76 -14.95
CA ASP A 140 -8.81 -16.72 -15.47
C ASP A 140 -7.46 -16.58 -14.75
N VAL A 141 -6.63 -17.62 -14.85
CA VAL A 141 -5.23 -17.64 -14.42
C VAL A 141 -4.39 -18.15 -15.59
N VAL A 142 -3.34 -17.40 -15.91
CA VAL A 142 -2.52 -17.60 -17.12
C VAL A 142 -1.07 -17.70 -16.68
N GLU A 143 -0.33 -18.66 -17.27
CA GLU A 143 1.11 -18.85 -17.06
C GLU A 143 1.97 -17.86 -17.85
#